data_AF-A0A420EHV0-F1
#
_entry.id   AF-A0A420EHV0-F1
#
_cell.length_a   1.000
_cell.length_b   1.000
_cell.length_c   1.000
_cell.angle_alpha   90.00
_cell.angle_beta   90.00
_cell.angle_gamma   90.00
#
_symmetry.space_group_name_H-M   'P 1'
#
loop_
_entity.id
_entity.type
_entity.pdbx_description
1 polymer ?
#
loop_
_entity_poly.entity_id
_entity_poly.type
_entity_poly.pdbx_seq_one_letter_code
_entity_poly.pdbx_strand_id
1 'polypeptide(L)' 'MTDSKPDIDPNLCPLCNKDNRCASQLSQAQALDCWCQSPQIEFTQAMLSQVPQDAKNKACICQACAISLSQLTSL' A
#
# COMPACT_ATOMS: atom_id res chain seq x y z
N MET A 1 16.66 1.06 -26.74
CA MET A 1 15.84 1.89 -25.84
C MET A 1 15.15 0.93 -24.90
N THR A 2 15.78 0.60 -23.76
CA THR A 2 15.21 -0.35 -22.80
C THR A 2 14.28 0.41 -21.89
N ASP A 3 12.98 0.20 -22.11
CA ASP A 3 11.89 0.56 -21.21
C ASP A 3 12.01 -0.33 -19.96
N SER A 4 12.96 0.01 -19.08
CA SER A 4 13.11 -0.64 -17.79
C SER A 4 12.00 -0.11 -16.89
N LYS A 5 10.82 -0.73 -17.01
CA LYS A 5 9.74 -0.61 -16.02
C LYS A 5 10.38 -0.75 -14.62
N PRO A 6 10.24 0.24 -13.73
CA PRO A 6 10.80 0.13 -12.39
C PRO A 6 10.22 -1.14 -11.76
N ASP A 7 11.12 -2.03 -11.32
CA ASP A 7 10.74 -3.23 -10.61
C ASP A 7 9.97 -2.79 -9.36
N ILE A 8 8.70 -3.19 -9.26
CA ILE A 8 7.85 -2.76 -8.15
C ILE A 8 8.29 -3.57 -6.95
N ASP A 9 9.01 -2.93 -6.03
CA ASP A 9 9.40 -3.57 -4.78
C ASP A 9 8.14 -3.81 -3.92
N PRO A 10 7.78 -5.09 -3.63
CA PRO A 10 6.61 -5.41 -2.84
C PRO A 10 6.69 -4.92 -1.38
N ASN A 11 7.88 -4.57 -0.88
CA ASN A 11 8.09 -4.06 0.47
C ASN A 11 7.99 -2.54 0.58
N LEU A 12 8.00 -1.82 -0.56
CA LEU A 12 7.93 -0.37 -0.58
C LEU A 12 6.53 0.12 -0.93
N CYS A 13 6.12 1.21 -0.27
CA CYS A 13 4.90 1.91 -0.57
C CYS A 13 5.03 2.59 -1.94
N PRO A 14 4.15 2.31 -2.91
CA PRO A 14 4.26 2.89 -4.25
C PRO A 14 3.92 4.40 -4.31
N LEU A 15 3.45 4.98 -3.20
CA LEU A 15 3.12 6.41 -3.11
C LEU A 15 4.26 7.26 -2.54
N CYS A 16 5.05 6.71 -1.63
CA CYS A 16 6.08 7.46 -0.89
C CYS A 16 7.44 6.77 -0.84
N ASN A 17 7.56 5.57 -1.42
CA ASN A 17 8.78 4.76 -1.53
C ASN A 17 9.47 4.42 -0.19
N LYS A 18 8.68 4.39 0.91
CA LYS A 18 9.09 3.93 2.25
C LYS A 18 8.53 2.54 2.53
N ASP A 19 9.06 1.84 3.54
CA ASP A 19 8.53 0.54 3.97
C ASP A 19 7.01 0.55 4.15
N ASN A 20 6.32 -0.37 3.47
CA ASN A 20 4.87 -0.52 3.57
C ASN A 20 4.43 -1.34 4.79
N ARG A 21 5.38 -2.05 5.42
CA ARG A 21 5.15 -2.98 6.54
C ARG A 21 4.03 -3.99 6.25
N CYS A 22 3.96 -4.46 5.01
CA CYS A 22 2.99 -5.48 4.62
C CYS A 22 3.44 -6.85 5.14
N ALA A 23 2.58 -7.52 5.90
CA ALA A 23 2.87 -8.87 6.37
C ALA A 23 2.61 -9.97 5.31
N SER A 24 2.25 -9.61 4.07
CA SER A 24 2.08 -10.59 2.97
C SER A 24 3.40 -11.28 2.59
N GLN A 25 4.54 -10.65 2.91
CA GLN A 25 5.88 -11.24 2.77
C GLN A 25 6.33 -12.01 4.02
N LEU A 26 5.60 -11.89 5.13
CA LEU A 26 5.83 -12.66 6.35
C LEU A 26 5.03 -13.98 6.26
N SER A 27 5.55 -15.04 6.86
CA SER A 27 4.88 -16.34 6.87
C SER A 27 3.43 -16.20 7.39
N GLN A 28 2.49 -17.00 6.86
CA GLN A 28 1.04 -16.88 7.14
C GLN A 28 0.67 -16.77 8.64
N ALA A 29 1.51 -17.27 9.55
CA ALA A 29 1.31 -17.16 10.99
C ALA A 29 1.43 -15.71 11.53
N GLN A 30 2.09 -14.80 10.81
CA GLN A 30 2.28 -13.38 11.16
C GLN A 30 1.42 -12.44 10.29
N ALA A 31 0.65 -12.99 9.34
CA ALA A 31 -0.20 -12.20 8.47
C ALA A 31 -1.23 -11.39 9.27
N LEU A 32 -1.66 -11.89 10.44
CA LEU A 32 -2.63 -11.24 11.33
C LEU A 32 -2.16 -9.87 11.88
N ASP A 33 -0.86 -9.53 11.78
CA ASP A 33 -0.31 -8.28 12.30
C ASP A 33 -0.12 -7.18 11.25
N CYS A 34 -0.55 -7.40 10.00
CA CYS A 34 -0.47 -6.32 9.00
C CYS A 34 -1.42 -5.17 9.40
N TRP A 35 -0.90 -3.96 9.56
CA TRP A 35 -1.69 -2.78 9.95
C TRP A 35 -2.91 -2.55 9.04
N CYS A 36 -2.85 -2.99 7.77
CA CYS A 36 -3.93 -2.83 6.80
C CYS A 36 -5.15 -3.73 7.07
N GLN A 37 -5.03 -4.72 7.96
CA GLN A 37 -6.16 -5.53 8.44
C GLN A 37 -6.85 -4.91 9.66
N SER A 38 -6.36 -3.78 10.17
CA SER A 38 -7.02 -3.06 11.25
C SER A 38 -8.42 -2.60 10.82
N PRO A 39 -9.49 -2.90 11.57
CA PRO A 39 -10.83 -2.44 11.26
C PRO A 39 -11.00 -0.91 11.37
N GLN A 40 -9.99 -0.20 11.90
CA GLN A 40 -9.97 1.25 11.99
C GLN A 40 -9.55 1.94 10.68
N ILE A 41 -9.04 1.19 9.70
CA ILE A 41 -8.65 1.72 8.40
C ILE A 41 -9.72 1.37 7.38
N GLU A 42 -10.28 2.39 6.74
CA GLU A 42 -11.19 2.22 5.60
C GLU A 42 -10.44 2.47 4.29
N PHE A 43 -10.58 1.55 3.33
CA PHE A 43 -10.01 1.68 1.99
C PHE A 43 -11.09 2.05 0.99
N THR A 44 -11.25 3.35 0.72
CA THR A 44 -12.22 3.82 -0.27
C THR A 44 -11.67 3.66 -1.70
N GLN A 45 -12.57 3.61 -2.69
CA GLN A 45 -12.19 3.55 -4.10
C GLN A 45 -11.32 4.76 -4.51
N ALA A 46 -11.57 5.94 -3.95
CA ALA A 46 -10.78 7.14 -4.20
C ALA A 46 -9.33 6.96 -3.74
N MET A 47 -9.10 6.39 -2.56
CA MET A 47 -7.76 6.09 -2.04
C MET A 47 -7.04 5.07 -2.92
N LEU A 48 -7.71 3.97 -3.29
CA LEU A 48 -7.14 2.92 -4.13
C LEU A 48 -6.82 3.41 -5.56
N SER A 49 -7.48 4.47 -6.01
CA SER A 49 -7.23 5.10 -7.31
C SER A 49 -5.92 5.90 -7.33
N GLN A 50 -5.38 6.28 -6.17
CA GLN A 50 -4.06 6.92 -6.06
C GLN A 50 -2.91 5.94 -6.29
N VAL A 51 -3.15 4.64 -6.14
CA VAL A 51 -2.12 3.61 -6.36
C VAL A 51 -1.82 3.52 -7.86
N PRO A 52 -0.54 3.67 -8.28
CA PRO A 52 -0.14 3.49 -9.68
C PRO A 52 -0.62 2.14 -10.22
N GLN A 53 -1.17 2.13 -11.44
CA GLN A 53 -1.73 0.91 -12.06
C GLN A 53 -0.74 -0.25 -12.05
N ASP A 54 0.54 0.05 -12.27
CA ASP A 54 1.61 -0.93 -12.30
C ASP A 54 1.93 -1.57 -10.96
N ALA A 55 1.59 -0.91 -9.85
CA ALA A 55 1.82 -1.34 -8.48
C ALA A 55 0.59 -2.01 -7.85
N LYS A 56 -0.59 -1.88 -8.44
CA LYS A 56 -1.82 -2.54 -7.97
C LYS A 56 -1.62 -4.05 -7.94
N ASN A 57 -2.09 -4.68 -6.87
CA ASN A 57 -1.94 -6.11 -6.59
C ASN A 57 -0.48 -6.60 -6.50
N LYS A 58 0.50 -5.70 -6.40
CA LYS A 58 1.94 -6.05 -6.27
C LYS A 58 2.58 -5.49 -5.02
N ALA A 59 2.21 -4.27 -4.62
CA ALA A 59 2.71 -3.63 -3.40
C ALA A 59 1.56 -2.97 -2.64
N CYS A 60 1.59 -3.06 -1.31
CA CYS A 60 0.67 -2.31 -0.47
C CYS A 60 1.15 -0.87 -0.27
N ILE A 61 0.21 0.06 -0.09
CA ILE A 61 0.53 1.38 0.47
C ILE A 61 1.00 1.23 1.93
N CYS A 62 1.60 2.25 2.54
CA CYS A 62 1.94 2.24 3.97
C CYS A 62 0.82 2.86 4.83
N GLN A 63 0.85 2.60 6.14
CA GLN A 63 -0.14 3.12 7.10
C GLN A 63 -0.24 4.64 7.05
N ALA A 64 0.89 5.34 6.98
CA ALA A 64 0.92 6.80 6.92
C ALA A 64 0.17 7.32 5.69
N CYS A 65 0.40 6.73 4.51
CA CYS A 65 -0.31 7.11 3.29
C CYS A 65 -1.81 6.78 3.38
N ALA A 66 -2.19 5.64 3.96
CA ALA A 66 -3.60 5.30 4.14
C ALA A 66 -4.32 6.31 5.05
N ILE A 67 -3.72 6.69 6.18
CA ILE A 67 -4.27 7.68 7.11
C ILE A 67 -4.34 9.07 6.46
N SER A 68 -3.31 9.49 5.72
CA SER A 68 -3.32 10.78 5.03
C SER A 68 -4.42 10.84 3.96
N LEU A 69 -4.61 9.76 3.21
CA LEU A 69 -5.62 9.70 2.17
C LEU A 69 -7.05 9.61 2.71
N SER A 70 -7.26 8.96 3.87
CA SER A 70 -8.59 8.90 4.49
C SER A 70 -9.05 10.26 5.03
N GLN A 71 -8.11 11.12 5.44
CA GLN A 71 -8.42 12.49 5.88
C GLN A 71 -8.78 13.41 4.71
N LEU A 72 -8.19 13.18 3.53
CA LEU A 72 -8.45 13.98 2.32
C LEU A 72 -9.87 13.77 1.78
N THR A 73 -10.51 12.64 2.08
CA THR A 73 -11.90 12.35 1.67
C THR A 73 -12.97 12.95 2.61
N SER A 74 -12.57 13.60 3.70
CA SER A 74 -13.48 14.25 4.66
C SER A 74 -13.58 15.78 4.49
N LEU A 75 -12.97 16.32 3.43
CA LEU A 75 -13.04 17.72 3.01
C LEU A 75 -13.85 17.83 1.70
#